data_AF-A0A524IU44-F1
#
_entry.id   AF-A0A524IU44-F1
#
_cell.length_a   1.000
_cell.length_b   1.000
_cell.length_c   1.000
_cell.angle_alpha   90.00
_cell.angle_beta   90.00
_cell.angle_gamma   90.00
#
_symmetry.space_group_name_H-M   'P 1'
#
loop_
_entity.id
_entity.type
_entity.pdbx_description
1 polymer ?
#
loop_
_entity_poly.entity_id
_entity_poly.type
_entity_poly.pdbx_seq_one_letter_code
_entity_poly.pdbx_strand_id
1 'polypeptide(L)'
;MSKQPRPRIGISSCLLGNNVRYDGGHKKNESLIETLGSLVEWISVCPEVDIGLGTPRLPIQLERDGEKGIRLVMPETGEDLTDRMARYAIERVDILREKRISGYVLKSKSPSCGMEGVLVYDGNGEASAAGTGMFAAVLKERMPHLPVEDEVRLEEADVRENFIVRIFAATRWLELEDAGFTLAGLTRFHAQHRNLVMSHDPIVCETLDRLLRDVENERMVLPESVGRYEREFKQALADTV
;
A
#
# COMPACT_ATOMS: atom_id res chain seq x y z
N MET A 1 7.82 16.97 24.73
CA MET A 1 7.08 15.87 24.05
C MET A 1 7.44 15.95 22.58
N SER A 2 8.20 14.99 22.04
CA SER A 2 8.47 14.94 20.60
C SER A 2 7.13 14.75 19.87
N LYS A 3 6.86 15.59 18.88
CA LYS A 3 5.65 15.48 18.04
C LYS A 3 5.71 14.12 17.35
N GLN A 4 4.71 13.26 17.53
CA GLN A 4 4.62 12.01 16.77
C GLN A 4 4.59 12.34 15.27
N PRO A 5 5.34 11.63 14.43
CA PRO A 5 5.33 11.89 13.01
C PRO A 5 3.98 11.54 12.41
N ARG A 6 3.55 12.33 11.42
CA ARG A 6 2.26 12.15 10.76
C ARG A 6 2.47 11.28 9.51
N PRO A 7 1.99 10.02 9.48
CA PRO A 7 2.17 9.14 8.33
C PRO A 7 1.56 9.75 7.07
N ARG A 8 2.23 9.58 5.93
CA ARG A 8 1.69 9.94 4.61
C ARG A 8 1.04 8.72 3.97
N ILE A 9 -0.25 8.78 3.69
CA ILE A 9 -1.02 7.63 3.22
C ILE A 9 -1.60 7.91 1.85
N GLY A 10 -1.27 7.07 0.88
CA GLY A 10 -1.93 7.10 -0.43
C GLY A 10 -3.39 6.67 -0.29
N ILE A 11 -4.31 7.31 -0.98
CA ILE A 11 -5.72 6.95 -0.91
C ILE A 11 -6.39 7.09 -2.27
N SER A 12 -7.21 6.10 -2.63
CA SER A 12 -8.08 6.21 -3.80
C SER A 12 -8.99 7.44 -3.65
N SER A 13 -8.83 8.42 -4.54
CA SER A 13 -9.39 9.77 -4.38
C SER A 13 -10.91 9.80 -4.22
N CYS A 14 -11.64 8.81 -4.73
CA CYS A 14 -13.09 8.71 -4.53
C CYS A 14 -13.50 8.51 -3.06
N LEU A 15 -12.61 7.94 -2.24
CA LEU A 15 -12.82 7.74 -0.79
C LEU A 15 -12.75 9.03 0.02
N LEU A 16 -12.09 10.06 -0.50
CA LEU A 16 -11.99 11.38 0.13
C LEU A 16 -13.19 12.30 -0.16
N GLY A 17 -14.17 11.85 -0.94
CA GLY A 17 -15.29 12.69 -1.35
C GLY A 17 -15.05 13.50 -2.64
N ASN A 18 -13.91 13.30 -3.31
CA ASN A 18 -13.68 13.93 -4.61
C ASN A 18 -14.58 13.27 -5.67
N ASN A 19 -15.21 14.08 -6.51
CA ASN A 19 -16.06 13.66 -7.62
C ASN A 19 -15.22 13.15 -8.79
N VAL A 20 -14.63 11.96 -8.62
CA VAL A 20 -13.71 11.33 -9.59
C VAL A 20 -14.20 9.97 -10.05
N ARG A 21 -15.39 9.53 -9.64
CA ARG A 21 -15.98 8.26 -10.11
C ARG A 21 -16.48 8.38 -11.53
N TYR A 22 -16.63 7.25 -12.21
CA TYR A 22 -17.14 7.19 -13.59
C TYR A 22 -18.53 7.84 -13.73
N ASP A 23 -19.36 7.74 -12.70
CA ASP A 23 -20.69 8.33 -12.60
C ASP A 23 -20.70 9.82 -12.18
N GLY A 24 -19.54 10.44 -12.01
CA GLY A 24 -19.44 11.83 -11.54
C GLY A 24 -19.66 12.03 -10.04
N GLY A 25 -19.92 10.95 -9.29
CA GLY A 25 -20.11 11.01 -7.84
C GLY A 25 -18.82 10.79 -7.04
N HIS A 26 -19.00 10.66 -5.73
CA HIS A 26 -17.96 10.25 -4.80
C HIS A 26 -18.35 8.99 -4.04
N LYS A 27 -17.41 8.40 -3.30
CA LYS A 27 -17.68 7.35 -2.31
C LYS A 27 -16.93 7.69 -1.03
N LYS A 28 -17.17 8.92 -0.55
CA LYS A 28 -16.65 9.42 0.73
C LYS A 28 -16.88 8.36 1.81
N ASN A 29 -15.80 7.87 2.41
CA ASN A 29 -15.88 7.00 3.56
C ASN A 29 -15.67 7.86 4.81
N GLU A 30 -16.76 8.29 5.44
CA GLU A 30 -16.71 9.21 6.58
C GLU A 30 -16.03 8.56 7.78
N SER A 31 -16.32 7.29 8.06
CA SER A 31 -15.68 6.52 9.14
C SER A 31 -14.15 6.48 8.99
N LEU A 32 -13.65 6.21 7.78
CA LEU A 32 -12.21 6.19 7.49
C LEU A 32 -11.58 7.58 7.69
N ILE A 33 -12.22 8.63 7.19
CA ILE A 33 -11.73 10.01 7.27
C ILE A 33 -11.74 10.49 8.73
N GLU A 34 -12.78 10.19 9.49
CA GLU A 34 -12.89 10.55 10.91
C GLU A 34 -11.86 9.80 11.76
N THR A 35 -11.71 8.49 11.51
CA THR A 35 -10.81 7.64 12.30
C THR A 35 -9.34 7.94 12.04
N LEU A 36 -8.93 8.10 10.78
CA LEU A 36 -7.52 8.25 10.41
C LEU A 36 -7.13 9.70 10.07
N GLY A 37 -8.06 10.57 9.69
CA GLY A 37 -7.74 11.88 9.11
C GLY A 37 -6.97 12.83 10.04
N SER A 38 -7.16 12.71 11.35
CA SER A 38 -6.37 13.46 12.34
C SER A 38 -4.95 12.89 12.53
N LEU A 39 -4.77 11.60 12.23
CA LEU A 39 -3.53 10.85 12.43
C LEU A 39 -2.60 10.93 11.22
N VAL A 40 -3.14 11.07 10.01
CA VAL A 40 -2.38 10.91 8.76
C VAL A 40 -2.49 12.11 7.82
N GLU A 41 -1.55 12.24 6.90
CA GLU A 41 -1.59 13.14 5.73
C GLU A 41 -2.02 12.33 4.51
N TRP A 42 -3.10 12.73 3.84
CA TRP A 42 -3.62 12.01 2.67
C TRP A 42 -2.94 12.44 1.37
N ILE A 43 -2.53 11.47 0.57
CA ILE A 43 -2.08 11.66 -0.81
C ILE A 43 -3.10 11.01 -1.74
N SER A 44 -3.99 11.84 -2.30
CA SER A 44 -5.07 11.37 -3.17
C SER A 44 -4.56 10.94 -4.54
N VAL A 45 -5.01 9.78 -5.03
CA VAL A 45 -4.69 9.28 -6.36
C VAL A 45 -5.94 8.70 -7.02
N CYS A 46 -6.15 9.02 -8.30
CA CYS A 46 -7.18 8.39 -9.13
C CYS A 46 -6.55 7.94 -10.44
N PRO A 47 -6.16 6.67 -10.57
CA PRO A 47 -5.48 6.19 -11.77
C PRO A 47 -6.28 6.46 -13.04
N GLU A 48 -7.60 6.26 -12.98
CA GLU A 48 -8.51 6.43 -14.11
C GLU A 48 -8.56 7.87 -14.63
N VAL A 49 -8.63 8.86 -13.73
CA VAL A 49 -8.60 10.29 -14.11
C VAL A 49 -7.21 10.69 -14.58
N ASP A 50 -6.17 10.22 -13.91
CA ASP A 50 -4.80 10.59 -14.22
C ASP A 50 -4.32 10.01 -15.56
N ILE A 51 -4.90 8.90 -16.03
CA ILE A 51 -4.69 8.42 -17.41
C ILE A 51 -5.57 9.14 -18.44
N GLY A 52 -6.27 10.21 -18.07
CA GLY A 52 -6.99 11.08 -18.99
C GLY A 52 -8.43 10.70 -19.31
N LEU A 53 -9.07 9.78 -18.56
CA LEU A 53 -10.46 9.39 -18.84
C LEU A 53 -11.49 10.47 -18.46
N GLY A 54 -11.12 11.46 -17.64
CA GLY A 54 -12.02 12.52 -17.20
C GLY A 54 -13.08 12.06 -16.19
N THR A 55 -14.04 12.94 -15.91
CA THR A 55 -15.20 12.67 -15.03
C THR A 55 -16.39 13.52 -15.47
N PRO A 56 -17.57 12.93 -15.81
CA PRO A 56 -17.86 11.48 -15.89
C PRO A 56 -17.09 10.80 -17.03
N ARG A 57 -17.06 9.46 -17.01
CA ARG A 57 -16.40 8.63 -18.04
C ARG A 57 -17.12 7.31 -18.21
N LEU A 58 -16.85 6.63 -19.32
CA LEU A 58 -17.35 5.29 -19.56
C LEU A 58 -16.73 4.29 -18.57
N PRO A 59 -17.47 3.24 -18.16
CA PRO A 59 -16.94 2.19 -17.31
C PRO A 59 -15.74 1.50 -17.97
N ILE A 60 -14.80 1.06 -17.13
CA ILE A 60 -13.69 0.20 -17.52
C ILE A 60 -13.84 -1.14 -16.80
N GLN A 61 -13.28 -2.20 -17.34
CA GLN A 61 -13.28 -3.53 -16.70
C GLN A 61 -12.00 -4.30 -17.01
N LEU A 62 -11.72 -5.32 -16.21
CA LEU A 62 -10.68 -6.28 -16.52
C LEU A 62 -11.24 -7.38 -17.40
N GLU A 63 -10.54 -7.71 -18.48
CA GLU A 63 -10.86 -8.80 -19.37
C GLU A 63 -9.69 -9.77 -19.50
N ARG A 64 -9.97 -11.07 -19.51
CA ARG A 64 -8.99 -12.10 -19.81
C ARG A 64 -8.94 -12.30 -21.31
N ASP A 65 -7.77 -12.08 -21.87
CA ASP A 65 -7.41 -12.37 -23.25
C ASP A 65 -6.43 -13.55 -23.23
N GLY A 66 -6.80 -14.66 -23.88
CA GLY A 66 -6.08 -15.92 -23.80
C GLY A 66 -4.58 -15.81 -24.11
N GLU A 67 -4.18 -14.98 -25.07
CA GLU A 67 -2.77 -14.79 -25.45
C GLU A 67 -2.08 -13.67 -24.68
N LYS A 68 -2.83 -12.64 -24.24
CA LYS A 68 -2.27 -11.40 -23.65
C LYS A 68 -2.43 -11.30 -22.13
N GLY A 69 -3.10 -12.26 -21.49
CA GLY A 69 -3.37 -12.23 -20.06
C GLY A 69 -4.52 -11.28 -19.71
N ILE A 70 -4.40 -10.56 -18.60
CA ILE A 70 -5.44 -9.63 -18.14
C ILE A 70 -5.24 -8.27 -18.79
N ARG A 71 -6.28 -7.75 -19.45
CA ARG A 71 -6.35 -6.43 -20.07
C ARG A 71 -7.31 -5.53 -19.31
N LEU A 72 -7.09 -4.22 -19.38
CA LEU A 72 -8.01 -3.21 -18.87
C LEU A 72 -8.64 -2.53 -20.07
N VAL A 73 -9.95 -2.69 -20.22
CA VAL A 73 -10.66 -2.22 -21.42
C VAL A 73 -11.85 -1.35 -21.06
N MET A 74 -12.29 -0.57 -22.02
CA MET A 74 -13.56 0.16 -21.99
C MET A 74 -14.58 -0.60 -22.86
N PRO A 75 -15.55 -1.32 -22.27
CA PRO A 75 -16.40 -2.25 -23.04
C PRO A 75 -17.21 -1.60 -24.15
N GLU A 76 -17.70 -0.38 -23.91
CA GLU A 76 -18.54 0.34 -24.87
C GLU A 76 -17.78 0.77 -26.13
N THR A 77 -16.50 1.10 -26.03
CA THR A 77 -15.69 1.58 -27.16
C THR A 77 -14.73 0.52 -27.70
N GLY A 78 -14.46 -0.53 -26.92
CA GLY A 78 -13.41 -1.51 -27.19
C GLY A 78 -11.99 -0.96 -26.99
N GLU A 79 -11.83 0.22 -26.41
CA GLU A 79 -10.50 0.81 -26.17
C GLU A 79 -9.73 -0.02 -25.14
N ASP A 80 -8.51 -0.44 -25.51
CA ASP A 80 -7.57 -1.12 -24.63
C ASP A 80 -6.69 -0.10 -23.91
N LEU A 81 -6.83 -0.04 -22.59
CA LEU A 81 -6.17 0.91 -21.69
C LEU A 81 -4.96 0.29 -20.96
N THR A 82 -4.64 -0.98 -21.24
CA THR A 82 -3.65 -1.78 -20.50
C THR A 82 -2.30 -1.08 -20.42
N ASP A 83 -1.70 -0.74 -21.57
CA ASP A 83 -0.37 -0.12 -21.63
C ASP A 83 -0.37 1.30 -21.06
N ARG A 84 -1.50 2.02 -21.15
CA ARG A 84 -1.64 3.36 -20.59
C ARG A 84 -1.68 3.31 -19.07
N MET A 85 -2.46 2.39 -18.51
CA MET A 85 -2.56 2.18 -17.07
C MET A 85 -1.26 1.62 -16.48
N ALA A 86 -0.62 0.67 -17.14
CA ALA A 86 0.62 0.07 -16.66
C ALA A 86 1.76 1.11 -16.56
N ARG A 87 1.96 1.92 -17.61
CA ARG A 87 2.98 3.00 -17.60
C ARG A 87 2.68 4.03 -16.52
N TYR A 88 1.44 4.50 -16.45
CA TYR A 88 1.02 5.44 -15.41
C TYR A 88 1.24 4.87 -14.00
N ALA A 89 0.87 3.60 -13.76
CA ALA A 89 0.99 3.00 -12.45
C ALA A 89 2.46 2.91 -12.01
N ILE A 90 3.37 2.56 -12.92
CA ILE A 90 4.82 2.57 -12.70
C ILE A 90 5.28 3.97 -12.27
N GLU A 91 5.01 4.98 -13.09
CA GLU A 91 5.45 6.36 -12.83
C GLU A 91 4.86 6.90 -11.52
N ARG A 92 3.57 6.64 -11.28
CA ARG A 92 2.88 7.12 -10.08
C ARG A 92 3.41 6.45 -8.82
N VAL A 93 3.70 5.16 -8.85
CA VAL A 93 4.25 4.44 -7.69
C VAL A 93 5.65 4.94 -7.35
N ASP A 94 6.47 5.28 -8.36
CA ASP A 94 7.78 5.89 -8.13
C ASP A 94 7.64 7.28 -7.47
N ILE A 95 6.70 8.13 -7.93
CA ILE A 95 6.37 9.41 -7.29
C ILE A 95 5.88 9.21 -5.84
N LEU A 96 5.06 8.19 -5.58
CA LEU A 96 4.56 7.90 -4.23
C LEU A 96 5.69 7.47 -3.30
N ARG A 97 6.65 6.67 -3.79
CA ARG A 97 7.87 6.30 -3.06
C ARG A 97 8.70 7.52 -2.70
N GLU A 98 8.94 8.42 -3.66
CA GLU A 98 9.64 9.70 -3.43
C GLU A 98 8.94 10.58 -2.40
N LYS A 99 7.59 10.55 -2.37
CA LYS A 99 6.78 11.25 -1.36
C LYS A 99 6.82 10.61 0.02
N ARG A 100 7.55 9.51 0.21
CA ARG A 100 7.72 8.82 1.49
C ARG A 100 6.39 8.35 2.08
N ILE A 101 5.53 7.75 1.25
CA ILE A 101 4.28 7.16 1.77
C ILE A 101 4.58 5.98 2.70
N SER A 102 3.77 5.87 3.75
CA SER A 102 3.89 4.86 4.80
C SER A 102 2.77 3.82 4.76
N GLY A 103 1.79 4.00 3.88
CA GLY A 103 0.72 3.05 3.61
C GLY A 103 -0.16 3.51 2.45
N TYR A 104 -1.12 2.67 2.07
CA TYR A 104 -2.10 2.99 1.04
C TYR A 104 -3.49 2.41 1.37
N VAL A 105 -4.55 3.19 1.15
CA VAL A 105 -5.95 2.74 1.21
C VAL A 105 -6.57 2.73 -0.18
N LEU A 106 -6.83 1.52 -0.69
CA LEU A 106 -7.37 1.29 -2.03
C LEU A 106 -8.90 1.27 -2.02
N LYS A 107 -9.50 1.61 -3.16
CA LYS A 107 -10.93 1.41 -3.41
C LYS A 107 -11.19 -0.04 -3.82
N SER A 108 -11.88 -0.80 -2.97
CA SER A 108 -12.25 -2.20 -3.18
C SER A 108 -13.02 -2.41 -4.48
N LYS A 109 -12.76 -3.55 -5.15
CA LYS A 109 -13.40 -3.99 -6.41
C LYS A 109 -13.21 -3.08 -7.65
N SER A 110 -12.39 -2.04 -7.57
CA SER A 110 -12.08 -1.21 -8.75
C SER A 110 -11.19 -1.98 -9.75
N PRO A 111 -11.46 -1.93 -11.07
CA PRO A 111 -10.59 -2.47 -12.11
C PRO A 111 -9.17 -1.89 -12.10
N SER A 112 -9.00 -0.69 -11.54
CA SER A 112 -7.69 -0.06 -11.38
C SER A 112 -7.12 -0.26 -9.98
N CYS A 113 -7.92 0.00 -8.93
CA CYS A 113 -7.42 0.07 -7.55
C CYS A 113 -7.75 -1.15 -6.68
N GLY A 114 -8.64 -2.05 -7.07
CA GLY A 114 -9.08 -3.14 -6.21
C GLY A 114 -7.93 -4.09 -5.87
N MET A 115 -7.70 -4.35 -4.58
CA MET A 115 -6.56 -5.16 -4.14
C MET A 115 -6.77 -6.67 -4.34
N GLU A 116 -8.02 -7.09 -4.36
CA GLU A 116 -8.51 -8.46 -4.54
C GLU A 116 -10.01 -8.42 -4.94
N GLY A 117 -10.55 -9.57 -5.36
CA GLY A 117 -11.99 -9.71 -5.64
C GLY A 117 -12.50 -8.85 -6.80
N VAL A 118 -11.60 -8.39 -7.69
CA VAL A 118 -11.97 -7.61 -8.87
C VAL A 118 -12.53 -8.53 -9.94
N LEU A 119 -13.63 -8.14 -10.58
CA LEU A 119 -14.22 -8.91 -11.66
C LEU A 119 -13.32 -8.91 -12.90
N VAL A 120 -13.02 -10.10 -13.40
CA VAL A 120 -12.34 -10.34 -14.67
C VAL A 120 -13.30 -11.09 -15.59
N TYR A 121 -13.64 -10.46 -16.71
CA TYR A 121 -14.56 -10.99 -17.70
C TYR A 121 -13.80 -11.83 -18.74
N ASP A 122 -14.41 -12.88 -19.27
CA ASP A 122 -13.80 -13.79 -20.26
C ASP A 122 -14.16 -13.48 -21.72
N GLY A 123 -14.84 -12.36 -21.96
CA GLY A 123 -15.35 -11.96 -23.27
C GLY A 123 -16.65 -12.65 -23.70
N ASN A 124 -17.06 -13.74 -23.02
CA ASN A 124 -18.33 -14.45 -23.27
C ASN A 124 -19.44 -14.03 -22.28
N GLY A 125 -19.15 -13.06 -21.41
CA GLY A 125 -20.08 -12.55 -20.40
C GLY A 125 -19.99 -13.25 -19.04
N GLU A 126 -19.11 -14.25 -18.90
CA GLU A 126 -18.80 -14.83 -17.59
C GLU A 126 -17.73 -13.98 -16.90
N ALA A 127 -17.85 -13.86 -15.57
CA ALA A 127 -16.94 -13.06 -14.76
C ALA A 127 -16.45 -13.86 -13.55
N SER A 128 -15.15 -13.77 -13.27
CA SER A 128 -14.54 -14.33 -12.06
C SER A 128 -14.07 -13.20 -11.14
N ALA A 129 -14.40 -13.30 -9.85
CA ALA A 129 -13.95 -12.34 -8.83
C ALA A 129 -12.53 -12.70 -8.31
N ALA A 130 -11.60 -12.94 -9.23
CA ALA A 130 -10.23 -13.36 -8.93
C ALA A 130 -9.17 -12.32 -9.37
N GLY A 131 -9.60 -11.16 -9.85
CA GLY A 131 -8.73 -10.11 -10.35
C GLY A 131 -8.13 -9.25 -9.25
N THR A 132 -7.02 -8.60 -9.62
CA THR A 132 -6.45 -7.45 -8.92
C THR A 132 -6.40 -6.29 -9.90
N GLY A 133 -6.74 -5.10 -9.44
CA GLY A 133 -6.71 -3.90 -10.27
C GLY A 133 -5.28 -3.59 -10.72
N MET A 134 -5.12 -3.11 -11.95
CA MET A 134 -3.78 -2.95 -12.55
C MET A 134 -2.86 -2.01 -11.77
N PHE A 135 -3.38 -0.91 -11.22
CA PHE A 135 -2.59 -0.02 -10.36
C PHE A 135 -2.22 -0.69 -9.03
N ALA A 136 -3.17 -1.41 -8.41
CA ALA A 136 -2.92 -2.13 -7.17
C ALA A 136 -1.86 -3.23 -7.33
N ALA A 137 -1.85 -3.92 -8.48
CA ALA A 137 -0.83 -4.93 -8.79
C ALA A 137 0.58 -4.31 -8.84
N VAL A 138 0.75 -3.21 -9.58
CA VAL A 138 2.05 -2.50 -9.69
C VAL A 138 2.48 -1.92 -8.34
N LEU A 139 1.54 -1.39 -7.54
CA LEU A 139 1.82 -0.89 -6.19
C LEU A 139 2.39 -1.98 -5.29
N LYS A 140 1.73 -3.15 -5.24
CA LYS A 140 2.17 -4.30 -4.43
C LYS A 140 3.50 -4.88 -4.92
N GLU A 141 3.71 -4.96 -6.23
CA GLU A 141 4.96 -5.46 -6.81
C GLU A 141 6.15 -4.57 -6.48
N ARG A 142 5.99 -3.25 -6.65
CA ARG A 142 7.10 -2.29 -6.47
C ARG A 142 7.34 -1.93 -5.02
N MET A 143 6.32 -1.99 -4.17
CA MET A 143 6.40 -1.65 -2.74
C MET A 143 5.85 -2.81 -1.87
N PRO A 144 6.49 -3.99 -1.90
CA PRO A 144 5.95 -5.23 -1.31
C PRO A 144 5.75 -5.15 0.21
N HIS A 145 6.48 -4.27 0.90
CA HIS A 145 6.38 -4.09 2.35
C HIS A 145 5.56 -2.86 2.75
N LEU A 146 4.91 -2.18 1.79
CA LEU A 146 4.00 -1.08 2.09
C LEU A 146 2.72 -1.67 2.72
N PRO A 147 2.25 -1.14 3.86
CA PRO A 147 0.93 -1.47 4.38
C PRO A 147 -0.15 -1.03 3.38
N VAL A 148 -0.93 -1.98 2.86
CA VAL A 148 -1.99 -1.72 1.88
C VAL A 148 -3.25 -2.44 2.32
N GLU A 149 -4.34 -1.69 2.48
CA GLU A 149 -5.68 -2.23 2.77
C GLU A 149 -6.72 -1.58 1.85
N ASP A 150 -7.92 -2.15 1.79
CA ASP A 150 -9.07 -1.50 1.16
C ASP A 150 -10.06 -0.95 2.19
N GLU A 151 -10.99 -0.11 1.73
CA GLU A 151 -11.91 0.56 2.64
C GLU A 151 -12.88 -0.39 3.35
N VAL A 152 -13.08 -1.61 2.84
CA VAL A 152 -13.99 -2.60 3.42
C VAL A 152 -13.28 -3.35 4.54
N ARG A 153 -12.05 -3.82 4.28
CA ARG A 153 -11.23 -4.50 5.30
C ARG A 153 -10.96 -3.60 6.52
N LEU A 154 -10.77 -2.30 6.30
CA LEU A 154 -10.56 -1.33 7.39
C LEU A 154 -11.81 -1.07 8.27
N GLU A 155 -12.98 -1.62 7.93
CA GLU A 155 -14.13 -1.61 8.83
C GLU A 155 -13.91 -2.58 10.01
N GLU A 156 -13.16 -3.66 9.80
CA GLU A 156 -12.79 -4.64 10.82
C GLU A 156 -11.77 -4.03 11.80
N ALA A 157 -12.05 -4.13 13.11
CA ALA A 157 -11.26 -3.47 14.13
C ALA A 157 -9.81 -3.95 14.15
N ASP A 158 -9.60 -5.27 14.12
CA ASP A 158 -8.27 -5.88 14.19
C ASP A 158 -7.42 -5.50 12.96
N VAL A 159 -8.00 -5.52 11.75
CA VAL A 159 -7.35 -5.08 10.52
C VAL A 159 -6.96 -3.60 10.61
N ARG A 160 -7.89 -2.75 11.08
CA ARG A 160 -7.65 -1.32 11.22
C ARG A 160 -6.56 -1.00 12.24
N GLU A 161 -6.57 -1.67 13.40
CA GLU A 161 -5.54 -1.49 14.42
C GLU A 161 -4.17 -1.94 13.91
N ASN A 162 -4.09 -3.10 13.27
CA ASN A 162 -2.83 -3.57 12.66
C ASN A 162 -2.35 -2.62 11.56
N PHE A 163 -3.24 -2.12 10.71
CA PHE A 163 -2.90 -1.12 9.70
C PHE A 163 -2.30 0.14 10.33
N ILE A 164 -2.95 0.69 11.38
CA ILE A 164 -2.45 1.86 12.12
C ILE A 164 -1.04 1.60 12.68
N VAL A 165 -0.85 0.46 13.34
CA VAL A 165 0.46 0.07 13.89
C VAL A 165 1.53 0.05 12.80
N ARG A 166 1.24 -0.60 11.67
CA ARG A 166 2.16 -0.76 10.55
C ARG A 166 2.51 0.57 9.88
N ILE A 167 1.57 1.49 9.69
CA ILE A 167 1.86 2.79 9.06
C ILE A 167 2.74 3.68 9.96
N PHE A 168 2.57 3.63 11.28
CA PHE A 168 3.43 4.36 12.21
C PHE A 168 4.83 3.75 12.30
N ALA A 169 4.93 2.42 12.30
CA ALA A 169 6.21 1.72 12.23
C ALA A 169 6.96 2.04 10.93
N ALA A 170 6.25 2.03 9.78
CA ALA A 170 6.80 2.41 8.48
C ALA A 170 7.26 3.88 8.46
N THR A 171 6.48 4.78 9.06
CA THR A 171 6.86 6.21 9.16
C THR A 171 8.18 6.37 9.91
N ARG A 172 8.32 5.73 11.08
CA ARG A 172 9.56 5.80 11.88
C ARG A 172 10.75 5.14 11.19
N TRP A 173 10.51 4.12 10.37
CA TRP A 173 11.55 3.52 9.55
C TRP A 173 12.07 4.51 8.50
N LEU A 174 11.17 5.21 7.81
CA LEU A 174 11.54 6.25 6.83
C LEU A 174 12.31 7.40 7.49
N GLU A 175 11.94 7.80 8.72
CA GLU A 175 12.71 8.81 9.48
C GLU A 175 14.12 8.33 9.86
N LEU A 176 14.27 7.04 10.19
CA LEU A 176 15.58 6.44 10.46
C LEU A 176 16.44 6.42 9.18
N GLU A 177 15.84 6.08 8.04
CA GLU A 177 16.51 6.12 6.73
C GLU A 177 16.96 7.55 6.37
N ASP A 178 16.07 8.54 6.53
CA ASP A 178 16.36 9.95 6.23
C ASP A 178 17.45 10.54 7.14
N ALA A 179 17.53 10.08 8.40
CA ALA A 179 18.59 10.46 9.33
C ALA A 179 19.95 9.79 9.02
N GLY A 180 19.97 8.79 8.14
CA GLY A 180 21.11 7.93 7.87
C GLY A 180 21.26 6.82 8.91
N PHE A 181 21.44 5.58 8.42
CA PHE A 181 21.55 4.42 9.30
C PHE A 181 22.82 4.46 10.14
N THR A 182 22.64 4.35 11.46
CA THR A 182 23.70 4.13 12.44
C THR A 182 23.29 2.98 13.36
N LEU A 183 24.27 2.27 13.95
CA LEU A 183 23.96 1.21 14.91
C LEU A 183 23.12 1.75 16.07
N ALA A 184 23.49 2.91 16.62
CA ALA A 184 22.72 3.56 17.68
C ALA A 184 21.28 3.90 17.26
N GLY A 185 21.08 4.38 16.02
CA GLY A 185 19.77 4.66 15.46
C GLY A 185 18.92 3.40 15.31
N LEU A 186 19.48 2.32 14.75
CA LEU A 186 18.79 1.06 14.54
C LEU A 186 18.47 0.36 15.88
N THR A 187 19.38 0.37 16.85
CA THR A 187 19.14 -0.17 18.20
C THR A 187 18.06 0.61 18.93
N ARG A 188 18.03 1.95 18.81
CA ARG A 188 16.95 2.77 19.38
C ARG A 188 15.61 2.45 18.72
N PHE A 189 15.57 2.36 17.39
CA PHE A 189 14.38 1.96 16.65
C PHE A 189 13.88 0.59 17.12
N HIS A 190 14.77 -0.39 17.23
CA HIS A 190 14.44 -1.73 17.70
C HIS A 190 13.87 -1.70 19.13
N ALA A 191 14.55 -1.04 20.07
CA ALA A 191 14.07 -0.95 21.45
C ALA A 191 12.66 -0.34 21.56
N GLN A 192 12.31 0.62 20.70
CA GLN A 192 10.97 1.23 20.65
C GLN A 192 9.89 0.29 20.10
N HIS A 193 10.25 -0.68 19.27
CA HIS A 193 9.31 -1.58 18.60
C HIS A 193 9.44 -3.04 19.04
N ARG A 194 10.39 -3.38 19.92
CA ARG A 194 10.72 -4.77 20.28
C ARG A 194 9.51 -5.51 20.84
N ASN A 195 8.77 -4.88 21.76
CA ASN A 195 7.57 -5.48 22.35
C ASN A 195 6.46 -5.69 21.32
N LEU A 196 6.37 -4.79 20.32
CA LEU A 196 5.45 -4.95 19.21
C LEU A 196 5.86 -6.15 18.35
N VAL A 197 7.12 -6.25 17.95
CA VAL A 197 7.59 -7.42 17.19
C VAL A 197 7.37 -8.70 17.99
N MET A 198 7.66 -8.70 19.29
CA MET A 198 7.46 -9.85 20.18
C MET A 198 6.01 -10.31 20.26
N SER A 199 5.02 -9.39 20.25
CA SER A 199 3.61 -9.78 20.29
C SER A 199 3.11 -10.34 18.97
N HIS A 200 3.78 -10.05 17.86
CA HIS A 200 3.46 -10.56 16.53
C HIS A 200 4.22 -11.85 16.20
N ASP A 201 5.53 -11.86 16.43
CA ASP A 201 6.41 -13.00 16.18
C ASP A 201 7.64 -12.99 17.15
N PRO A 202 7.62 -13.81 18.20
CA PRO A 202 8.74 -13.97 19.13
C PRO A 202 10.04 -14.47 18.48
N ILE A 203 9.94 -15.30 17.43
CA ILE A 203 11.09 -15.89 16.73
C ILE A 203 11.79 -14.81 15.92
N VAL A 204 11.03 -13.98 15.21
CA VAL A 204 11.58 -12.82 14.49
C VAL A 204 12.18 -11.82 15.48
N CYS A 205 11.52 -11.56 16.62
CA CYS A 205 12.08 -10.67 17.65
C CYS A 205 13.48 -11.12 18.10
N GLU A 206 13.65 -12.40 18.46
CA GLU A 206 14.95 -12.95 18.84
C GLU A 206 15.97 -12.93 17.70
N THR A 207 15.50 -13.09 16.46
CA THR A 207 16.34 -12.99 15.26
C THR A 207 16.87 -11.57 15.08
N LEU A 208 16.05 -10.55 15.27
CA LEU A 208 16.44 -9.14 15.22
C LEU A 208 17.38 -8.77 16.38
N ASP A 209 17.11 -9.25 17.60
CA ASP A 209 17.98 -9.08 18.77
C ASP A 209 19.39 -9.66 18.51
N ARG A 210 19.46 -10.83 17.88
CA ARG A 210 20.74 -11.44 17.48
C ARG A 210 21.43 -10.63 16.40
N LEU A 211 20.69 -10.18 15.39
CA LEU A 211 21.23 -9.38 14.28
C LEU A 211 21.93 -8.12 14.80
N LEU A 212 21.31 -7.39 15.74
CA LEU A 212 21.91 -6.20 16.34
C LEU A 212 23.18 -6.50 17.13
N ARG A 213 23.18 -7.58 17.92
CA ARG A 213 24.38 -8.03 18.65
C ARG A 213 25.52 -8.42 17.72
N ASP A 214 25.21 -9.05 16.59
CA ASP A 214 26.25 -9.44 15.62
C ASP A 214 26.85 -8.21 14.92
N VAL A 215 26.07 -7.14 14.69
CA VAL A 215 26.60 -5.85 14.20
C VAL A 215 27.45 -5.16 15.29
N GLU A 216 26.99 -5.15 16.54
CA GLU A 216 27.72 -4.56 17.67
C GLU A 216 29.07 -5.25 17.92
N ASN A 217 29.12 -6.57 17.75
CA ASN A 217 30.35 -7.36 17.89
C ASN A 217 31.17 -7.47 16.59
N GLU A 218 30.91 -6.62 15.60
CA GLU A 218 31.64 -6.55 14.32
C GLU A 218 31.64 -7.86 13.51
N ARG A 219 30.66 -8.75 13.74
CA ARG A 219 30.49 -10.00 12.96
C ARG A 219 29.72 -9.79 11.66
N MET A 220 29.01 -8.67 11.54
CA MET A 220 28.35 -8.22 10.32
C MET A 220 28.49 -6.71 10.18
N VAL A 221 28.45 -6.23 8.93
CA VAL A 221 28.46 -4.79 8.65
C VAL A 221 27.04 -4.22 8.69
N LEU A 222 26.91 -2.98 9.16
CA LEU A 222 25.63 -2.30 9.30
C LEU A 222 24.84 -2.21 7.98
N PRO A 223 25.42 -1.80 6.83
CA PRO A 223 24.64 -1.63 5.60
C PRO A 223 23.94 -2.92 5.12
N GLU A 224 24.61 -4.06 5.23
CA GLU A 224 24.04 -5.37 4.88
C GLU A 224 22.94 -5.80 5.87
N SER A 225 23.13 -5.46 7.15
CA SER A 225 22.21 -5.84 8.22
C SER A 225 20.90 -5.04 8.18
N VAL A 226 20.93 -3.77 7.75
CA VAL A 226 19.74 -2.91 7.66
C VAL A 226 18.67 -3.51 6.75
N GLY A 227 19.03 -3.95 5.53
CA GLY A 227 18.06 -4.51 4.59
C GLY A 227 17.47 -5.83 5.07
N ARG A 228 18.25 -6.65 5.79
CA ARG A 228 17.73 -7.84 6.46
C ARG A 228 16.78 -7.47 7.59
N TYR A 229 17.20 -6.57 8.49
CA TYR A 229 16.38 -6.10 9.60
C TYR A 229 15.01 -5.60 9.10
N GLU A 230 15.01 -4.74 8.08
CA GLU A 230 13.81 -4.14 7.50
C GLU A 230 12.79 -5.18 7.08
N ARG A 231 13.23 -6.16 6.28
CA ARG A 231 12.37 -7.19 5.72
C ARG A 231 11.75 -8.06 6.81
N GLU A 232 12.56 -8.57 7.74
CA GLU A 232 12.06 -9.42 8.83
C GLU A 232 11.11 -8.61 9.73
N PHE A 233 11.46 -7.36 10.06
CA PHE A 233 10.62 -6.47 10.86
C PHE A 233 9.26 -6.20 10.21
N LYS A 234 9.24 -5.81 8.93
CA LYS A 234 8.00 -5.50 8.21
C LYS A 234 7.15 -6.74 7.95
N GLN A 235 7.78 -7.90 7.73
CA GLN A 235 7.08 -9.17 7.54
C GLN A 235 6.40 -9.63 8.84
N ALA A 236 7.10 -9.59 9.98
CA ALA A 236 6.52 -9.96 11.26
C ALA A 236 5.25 -9.16 11.61
N LEU A 237 5.22 -7.87 11.28
CA LEU A 237 4.02 -7.05 11.50
C LEU A 237 2.90 -7.32 10.49
N ALA A 238 3.21 -7.90 9.32
CA ALA A 238 2.22 -8.16 8.28
C ALA A 238 1.44 -9.47 8.51
N ASP A 239 2.06 -10.50 9.10
CA ASP A 239 1.51 -11.87 9.19
C ASP A 239 0.45 -12.08 10.29
N THR A 240 0.01 -11.02 10.96
CA THR A 240 -0.74 -11.11 12.23
C THR A 240 -2.25 -10.87 12.08
N VAL A 241 -2.73 -10.50 10.87
CA VAL A 241 -4.16 -10.31 10.57
C VAL A 241 -4.48 -10.78 9.16
#